data_AF-A0A7C1AKV6-F1
#
_entry.id   AF-A0A7C1AKV6-F1
#
_cell.length_a   1.000
_cell.length_b   1.000
_cell.length_c   1.000
_cell.angle_alpha   90.00
_cell.angle_beta   90.00
_cell.angle_gamma   90.00
#
_symmetry.space_group_name_H-M   'P 1'
#
loop_
_entity.id
_entity.type
_entity.pdbx_description
1 polymer ?
#
loop_
_entity_poly.entity_id
_entity_poly.type
_entity_poly.pdbx_seq_one_letter_code
_entity_poly.pdbx_strand_id
1 'polypeptide(L)'
;MRIGPKLSDIGDKPLSEFDFGHSQIPGTRGAYIFEKIKNPRAFATADHPQKMPLFKLTNSDIYDLTLLLLSFNQKKISSPLFMAFPDTSLYRPQGEFGRLVEKFQCFSCHRINGRGFNLAYDLSIEGSRVSRQWLYDYLMVSYSLRPILVERMPIFNFTPQEAKTITDHIMANYTSGWIPRHPGEESSPQLIVQGKQLVKEKGCLACHILGDKGGYVAPSFTTGALAGDKLQAEWIYRWLKDPQKIVHGVLEPNYGLSDREALAITAYLMTLNHKDWR
;
A
#
# COMPACT_ATOMS: atom_id res chain seq x y z
N MET A 1 -1.59 -0.51 -15.44
CA MET A 1 -1.12 -1.89 -15.70
C MET A 1 -1.76 -2.83 -14.68
N ARG A 2 -2.39 -3.93 -15.12
CA ARG A 2 -3.07 -4.91 -14.26
C ARG A 2 -2.07 -6.01 -13.88
N ILE A 3 -1.82 -6.26 -12.59
CA ILE A 3 -0.79 -7.22 -12.14
C ILE A 3 -1.27 -8.67 -12.29
N GLY A 4 -2.58 -8.89 -12.40
CA GLY A 4 -3.20 -10.18 -12.70
C GLY A 4 -4.67 -10.02 -13.13
N PRO A 5 -5.31 -11.05 -13.70
CA PRO A 5 -6.71 -10.99 -14.12
C PRO A 5 -7.66 -10.82 -12.92
N LYS A 6 -8.82 -10.17 -13.12
CA LYS A 6 -9.94 -10.18 -12.17
C LYS A 6 -10.52 -11.58 -12.22
N LEU A 7 -10.64 -12.17 -11.04
CA LEU A 7 -11.14 -13.53 -10.89
C LEU A 7 -12.60 -13.55 -10.45
N SER A 8 -13.14 -12.46 -9.90
CA SER A 8 -14.47 -12.44 -9.27
C SER A 8 -15.65 -12.74 -10.20
N ASP A 9 -15.43 -12.73 -11.51
CA ASP A 9 -16.39 -13.08 -12.56
C ASP A 9 -15.75 -13.93 -13.67
N ILE A 10 -14.65 -14.64 -13.38
CA ILE A 10 -13.93 -15.42 -14.40
C ILE A 10 -14.77 -16.56 -14.98
N GLY A 11 -15.74 -17.08 -14.23
CA GLY A 11 -16.67 -18.11 -14.69
C GLY A 11 -17.61 -17.63 -15.80
N ASP A 12 -17.95 -16.33 -15.82
CA ASP A 12 -18.77 -15.71 -16.87
C ASP A 12 -17.98 -15.21 -18.06
N LYS A 13 -16.66 -15.08 -17.90
CA LYS A 13 -15.80 -14.48 -18.91
C LYS A 13 -15.93 -15.23 -20.25
N PRO A 14 -16.14 -14.54 -21.38
CA PRO A 14 -16.24 -15.19 -22.68
C PRO A 14 -14.90 -15.83 -23.06
N LEU A 15 -14.95 -16.95 -23.79
CA LEU A 15 -13.75 -17.70 -24.20
C LEU A 15 -12.77 -16.87 -25.01
N SER A 16 -13.27 -15.88 -25.77
CA SER A 16 -12.45 -14.96 -26.57
C SER A 16 -11.52 -14.07 -25.75
N GLU A 17 -11.78 -13.89 -24.45
CA GLU A 17 -10.90 -13.12 -23.58
C GLU A 17 -9.85 -13.99 -22.85
N PHE A 18 -9.77 -15.28 -23.15
CA PHE A 18 -8.72 -16.16 -22.67
C PHE A 18 -7.64 -16.30 -23.74
N ASP A 19 -6.42 -15.86 -23.42
CA ASP A 19 -5.28 -16.00 -24.30
C ASP A 19 -4.63 -17.38 -24.12
N PHE A 20 -4.99 -18.31 -25.01
CA PHE A 20 -4.45 -19.67 -25.06
C PHE A 20 -3.01 -19.74 -25.59
N GLY A 21 -2.43 -18.63 -26.07
CA GLY A 21 -1.10 -18.59 -26.65
C GLY A 21 -0.89 -19.67 -27.72
N HIS A 22 0.16 -20.47 -27.56
CA HIS A 22 0.47 -21.62 -28.42
C HIS A 22 0.08 -22.98 -27.80
N SER A 23 -0.73 -22.97 -26.73
CA SER A 23 -1.10 -24.20 -26.03
C SER A 23 -2.03 -25.08 -26.88
N GLN A 24 -1.86 -26.40 -26.75
CA GLN A 24 -2.66 -27.42 -27.45
C GLN A 24 -3.76 -28.01 -26.56
N ILE A 25 -4.17 -27.25 -25.53
CA ILE A 25 -5.17 -27.71 -24.56
C ILE A 25 -6.58 -27.59 -25.15
N PRO A 26 -7.58 -28.30 -24.61
CA PRO A 26 -8.97 -28.08 -24.99
C PRO A 26 -9.37 -26.60 -24.83
N GLY A 27 -10.04 -26.03 -25.82
CA GLY A 27 -10.50 -24.63 -25.86
C GLY A 27 -11.66 -24.32 -24.91
N THR A 28 -11.56 -24.75 -23.66
CA THR A 28 -12.59 -24.57 -22.62
C THR A 28 -12.03 -23.73 -21.47
N ARG A 29 -12.91 -23.05 -20.72
CA ARG A 29 -12.50 -22.25 -19.55
C ARG A 29 -11.82 -23.12 -18.49
N GLY A 30 -12.37 -24.30 -18.22
CA GLY A 30 -11.84 -25.23 -17.22
C GLY A 30 -10.43 -25.70 -17.56
N ALA A 31 -10.22 -26.15 -18.80
CA ALA A 31 -8.89 -26.55 -19.26
C ALA A 31 -7.88 -25.40 -19.20
N TYR A 32 -8.31 -24.19 -19.60
CA TYR A 32 -7.48 -23.00 -19.48
C TYR A 32 -7.07 -22.73 -18.04
N ILE A 33 -8.03 -22.60 -17.12
CA ILE A 33 -7.77 -22.25 -15.72
C ILE A 33 -6.87 -23.30 -15.07
N PHE A 34 -7.16 -24.58 -15.29
CA PHE A 34 -6.38 -25.69 -14.74
C PHE A 34 -4.91 -25.61 -15.20
N GLU A 35 -4.67 -25.57 -16.51
CA GLU A 35 -3.31 -25.54 -17.05
C GLU A 35 -2.60 -24.21 -16.75
N LYS A 36 -3.35 -23.11 -16.66
CA LYS A 36 -2.79 -21.80 -16.26
C LYS A 36 -2.26 -21.81 -14.83
N ILE A 37 -2.93 -22.48 -13.89
CA ILE A 37 -2.46 -22.62 -12.51
C ILE A 37 -1.27 -23.58 -12.45
N LYS A 38 -1.36 -24.71 -13.17
CA LYS A 38 -0.36 -25.77 -13.18
C LYS A 38 0.98 -25.33 -13.79
N ASN A 39 0.92 -24.69 -14.95
CA ASN A 39 2.09 -24.24 -15.68
C ASN A 39 1.81 -22.92 -16.41
N PRO A 40 1.78 -21.78 -15.68
CA PRO A 40 1.44 -20.49 -16.27
C PRO A 40 2.36 -20.10 -17.42
N ARG A 41 3.62 -20.58 -17.40
CA ARG A 41 4.66 -20.29 -18.41
C ARG A 41 4.34 -20.90 -19.78
N ALA A 42 3.52 -21.95 -19.84
CA ALA A 42 3.09 -22.56 -21.12
C ALA A 42 2.30 -21.59 -22.02
N PHE A 43 1.80 -20.50 -21.44
CA PHE A 43 1.03 -19.46 -22.13
C PHE A 43 1.83 -18.16 -22.34
N ALA A 44 3.15 -18.19 -22.13
CA ALA A 44 3.99 -17.03 -22.39
C ALA A 44 4.18 -16.82 -23.89
N THR A 45 4.00 -15.59 -24.35
CA THR A 45 4.34 -15.16 -25.72
C THR A 45 5.39 -14.06 -25.65
N ALA A 46 6.02 -13.72 -26.78
CA ALA A 46 7.00 -12.64 -26.86
C ALA A 46 6.41 -11.30 -26.35
N ASP A 47 5.13 -11.05 -26.66
CA ASP A 47 4.44 -9.82 -26.28
C ASP A 47 3.78 -9.90 -24.88
N HIS A 48 3.55 -11.10 -24.36
CA HIS A 48 2.90 -11.32 -23.06
C HIS A 48 3.70 -12.28 -22.16
N PRO A 49 4.78 -11.80 -21.53
CA PRO A 49 5.52 -12.58 -20.55
C PRO A 49 4.65 -12.86 -19.30
N GLN A 50 4.67 -14.11 -18.84
CA GLN A 50 3.84 -14.54 -17.72
C GLN A 50 4.52 -14.24 -16.39
N LYS A 51 3.87 -13.42 -15.56
CA LYS A 51 4.35 -13.02 -14.22
C LYS A 51 3.80 -13.88 -13.08
N MET A 52 2.81 -14.72 -13.37
CA MET A 52 2.20 -15.62 -12.39
C MET A 52 3.25 -16.62 -11.87
N PRO A 53 3.45 -16.75 -10.54
CA PRO A 53 4.38 -17.72 -9.97
C PRO A 53 4.00 -19.16 -10.32
N LEU A 54 4.99 -20.05 -10.30
CA LEU A 54 4.75 -21.49 -10.38
C LEU A 54 4.46 -22.01 -8.97
N PHE A 55 3.20 -22.28 -8.70
CA PHE A 55 2.77 -22.82 -7.41
C PHE A 55 3.01 -24.34 -7.36
N LYS A 56 3.59 -24.84 -6.27
CA LYS A 56 3.84 -26.28 -6.07
C LYS A 56 2.57 -26.99 -5.56
N LEU A 57 1.51 -26.95 -6.37
CA LEU A 57 0.20 -27.54 -6.07
C LEU A 57 0.05 -28.93 -6.70
N THR A 58 -0.73 -29.80 -6.09
CA THR A 58 -1.09 -31.09 -6.68
C THR A 58 -2.16 -30.91 -7.77
N ASN A 59 -2.31 -31.89 -8.67
CA ASN A 59 -3.40 -31.86 -9.65
C ASN A 59 -4.79 -31.80 -8.97
N SER A 60 -4.94 -32.36 -7.76
CA SER A 60 -6.19 -32.29 -6.99
C SER A 60 -6.47 -30.86 -6.53
N ASP A 61 -5.48 -30.18 -5.94
CA ASP A 61 -5.64 -28.79 -5.50
C ASP A 61 -5.99 -27.87 -6.69
N ILE A 62 -5.34 -28.10 -7.83
CA ILE A 62 -5.57 -27.31 -9.04
C ILE A 62 -6.98 -27.56 -9.58
N TYR A 63 -7.48 -28.79 -9.51
CA TYR A 63 -8.84 -29.14 -9.88
C TYR A 63 -9.86 -28.41 -8.99
N ASP A 64 -9.67 -28.44 -7.66
CA ASP A 64 -10.57 -27.78 -6.70
C ASP A 64 -10.58 -26.25 -6.90
N LEU A 65 -9.41 -25.65 -7.10
CA LEU A 65 -9.29 -24.24 -7.44
C LEU A 65 -9.95 -23.90 -8.78
N THR A 66 -9.85 -24.78 -9.77
CA THR A 66 -10.51 -24.60 -11.07
C THR A 66 -12.02 -24.63 -10.91
N LEU A 67 -12.57 -25.57 -10.13
CA LEU A 67 -14.00 -25.61 -9.83
C LEU A 67 -14.48 -24.35 -9.12
N LEU A 68 -13.73 -23.91 -8.09
CA LEU A 68 -14.03 -22.68 -7.36
C LEU A 68 -14.03 -21.46 -8.28
N LEU A 69 -13.02 -21.30 -9.13
CA LEU A 69 -12.94 -20.17 -10.06
C LEU A 69 -14.06 -20.20 -11.10
N LEU A 70 -14.44 -21.38 -11.58
CA LEU A 70 -15.60 -21.52 -12.49
C LEU A 70 -16.92 -21.17 -11.79
N SER A 71 -17.01 -21.33 -10.47
CA SER A 71 -18.20 -20.90 -9.70
C SER A 71 -18.27 -19.38 -9.50
N PHE A 72 -17.21 -18.62 -9.78
CA PHE A 72 -17.23 -17.15 -9.74
C PHE A 72 -17.92 -16.60 -10.98
N ASN A 73 -19.25 -16.68 -10.95
CA ASN A 73 -20.15 -16.23 -12.00
C ASN A 73 -21.39 -15.53 -11.40
N GLN A 74 -22.17 -14.86 -12.24
CA GLN A 74 -23.37 -14.09 -11.87
C GLN A 74 -24.54 -15.00 -11.50
N LYS A 75 -24.48 -16.29 -11.87
CA LYS A 75 -25.52 -17.28 -11.59
C LYS A 75 -25.44 -17.70 -10.12
N LYS A 76 -26.04 -16.88 -9.25
CA LYS A 76 -26.20 -17.19 -7.84
C LYS A 76 -27.16 -18.38 -7.68
N ILE A 77 -26.67 -19.48 -7.12
CA ILE A 77 -27.51 -20.60 -6.70
C ILE A 77 -27.98 -20.29 -5.28
N SER A 78 -29.27 -20.01 -5.11
CA SER A 78 -29.85 -19.84 -3.78
C SER A 78 -29.81 -21.18 -3.05
N SER A 79 -29.10 -21.24 -1.92
CA SER A 79 -29.05 -22.43 -1.06
C SER A 79 -29.48 -22.05 0.36
N PRO A 80 -30.52 -22.70 0.92
CA PRO A 80 -30.88 -22.50 2.32
C PRO A 80 -29.81 -23.04 3.29
N LEU A 81 -28.94 -23.95 2.83
CA LEU A 81 -27.85 -24.54 3.62
C LEU A 81 -26.56 -23.71 3.57
N PHE A 82 -26.34 -22.97 2.49
CA PHE A 82 -25.16 -22.15 2.26
C PHE A 82 -25.58 -20.71 1.95
N MET A 83 -26.36 -20.11 2.85
CA MET A 83 -26.56 -18.66 2.81
C MET A 83 -25.20 -17.99 3.02
N ALA A 84 -24.56 -17.62 1.91
CA ALA A 84 -23.52 -16.62 1.94
C ALA A 84 -24.22 -15.31 2.31
N PHE A 85 -24.10 -14.91 3.58
CA PHE A 85 -24.28 -13.50 3.92
C PHE A 85 -23.06 -12.81 3.32
N PRO A 86 -23.16 -12.14 2.14
CA PRO A 86 -22.04 -11.34 1.71
C PRO A 86 -21.76 -10.40 2.86
N ASP A 87 -20.53 -10.39 3.36
CA ASP A 87 -20.20 -9.52 4.47
C ASP A 87 -20.36 -8.07 3.99
N THR A 88 -21.53 -7.50 4.26
CA THR A 88 -21.89 -6.12 3.95
C THR A 88 -21.21 -5.17 4.92
N SER A 89 -20.54 -5.68 5.97
CA SER A 89 -19.68 -4.88 6.84
C SER A 89 -18.37 -4.50 6.16
N LEU A 90 -17.95 -5.21 5.10
CA LEU A 90 -16.70 -4.91 4.43
C LEU A 90 -16.76 -3.56 3.74
N TYR A 91 -15.80 -2.70 4.08
CA TYR A 91 -15.66 -1.36 3.53
C TYR A 91 -15.65 -1.35 1.99
N ARG A 92 -16.54 -0.56 1.40
CA ARG A 92 -16.65 -0.35 -0.05
C ARG A 92 -16.63 1.14 -0.36
N PRO A 93 -15.48 1.70 -0.77
CA PRO A 93 -15.44 3.08 -1.21
C PRO A 93 -16.39 3.29 -2.39
N GLN A 94 -17.12 4.41 -2.38
CA GLN A 94 -18.11 4.74 -3.41
C GLN A 94 -17.52 5.69 -4.47
N GLY A 95 -18.28 5.87 -5.54
CA GLY A 95 -17.96 6.82 -6.61
C GLY A 95 -16.68 6.48 -7.37
N GLU A 96 -16.09 7.51 -8.00
CA GLU A 96 -14.93 7.34 -8.86
C GLU A 96 -13.71 6.77 -8.10
N PHE A 97 -13.50 7.20 -6.86
CA PHE A 97 -12.43 6.65 -6.02
C PHE A 97 -12.59 5.14 -5.82
N GLY A 98 -13.80 4.66 -5.51
CA GLY A 98 -14.08 3.23 -5.38
C GLY A 98 -13.80 2.45 -6.66
N ARG A 99 -14.18 3.01 -7.82
CA ARG A 99 -13.87 2.44 -9.14
C ARG A 99 -12.36 2.32 -9.35
N LEU A 100 -11.57 3.31 -8.97
CA LEU A 100 -10.11 3.29 -9.09
C LEU A 100 -9.48 2.26 -8.14
N VAL A 101 -9.93 2.18 -6.89
CA VAL A 101 -9.48 1.17 -5.92
C VAL A 101 -9.65 -0.25 -6.46
N GLU A 102 -10.80 -0.55 -7.06
CA GLU A 102 -11.05 -1.85 -7.70
C GLU A 102 -10.25 -2.00 -9.01
N LYS A 103 -10.19 -0.97 -9.86
CA LYS A 103 -9.42 -1.01 -11.13
C LYS A 103 -7.95 -1.35 -10.91
N PHE A 104 -7.33 -0.74 -9.90
CA PHE A 104 -5.91 -0.91 -9.58
C PHE A 104 -5.67 -1.96 -8.48
N GLN A 105 -6.73 -2.63 -8.01
CA GLN A 105 -6.67 -3.74 -7.07
C GLN A 105 -5.97 -3.37 -5.76
N CYS A 106 -6.19 -2.16 -5.23
CA CYS A 106 -5.45 -1.65 -4.07
C CYS A 106 -5.58 -2.57 -2.84
N PHE A 107 -6.75 -3.20 -2.65
CA PHE A 107 -7.00 -4.14 -1.55
C PHE A 107 -6.13 -5.41 -1.57
N SER A 108 -5.50 -5.74 -2.70
CA SER A 108 -4.59 -6.88 -2.79
C SER A 108 -3.32 -6.66 -1.98
N CYS A 109 -2.92 -5.40 -1.78
CA CYS A 109 -1.71 -5.05 -1.04
C CYS A 109 -2.00 -4.22 0.21
N HIS A 110 -2.99 -3.33 0.15
CA HIS A 110 -3.30 -2.39 1.23
C HIS A 110 -4.57 -2.80 1.96
N ARG A 111 -4.54 -2.67 3.29
CA ARG A 111 -5.74 -2.64 4.11
C ARG A 111 -6.30 -1.22 4.11
N ILE A 112 -7.61 -1.07 3.99
CA ILE A 112 -8.34 0.20 4.09
C ILE A 112 -9.65 -0.05 4.82
N ASN A 113 -9.84 0.63 5.95
CA ASN A 113 -10.98 0.50 6.86
C ASN A 113 -11.37 -0.96 7.11
N GLY A 114 -10.38 -1.79 7.45
CA GLY A 114 -10.56 -3.20 7.77
C GLY A 114 -10.67 -4.16 6.58
N ARG A 115 -10.82 -3.68 5.33
CA ARG A 115 -10.82 -4.53 4.13
C ARG A 115 -9.44 -4.57 3.46
N GLY A 116 -9.04 -5.74 2.96
CA GLY A 116 -7.80 -5.96 2.21
C GLY A 116 -6.72 -6.64 3.02
N PHE A 117 -5.51 -6.74 2.46
CA PHE A 117 -4.36 -7.38 3.08
C PHE A 117 -3.38 -6.36 3.64
N ASN A 118 -2.63 -6.74 4.67
CA ASN A 118 -1.57 -5.90 5.24
C ASN A 118 -0.18 -6.28 4.69
N LEU A 119 -0.11 -6.56 3.38
CA LEU A 119 1.17 -6.80 2.68
C LEU A 119 1.97 -5.50 2.59
N ALA A 120 1.27 -4.40 2.33
CA ALA A 120 1.74 -3.03 2.43
C ALA A 120 1.01 -2.31 3.58
N TYR A 121 1.42 -1.07 3.83
CA TYR A 121 0.90 -0.25 4.92
C TYR A 121 -0.63 -0.02 4.82
N ASP A 122 -1.29 0.05 5.97
CA ASP A 122 -2.73 0.33 6.10
C ASP A 122 -3.05 1.79 5.78
N LEU A 123 -3.88 2.03 4.77
CA LEU A 123 -4.16 3.38 4.28
C LEU A 123 -5.32 4.08 5.02
N SER A 124 -5.93 3.45 6.01
CA SER A 124 -7.14 3.95 6.70
C SER A 124 -6.98 5.34 7.31
N ILE A 125 -5.75 5.74 7.62
CA ILE A 125 -5.42 7.06 8.19
C ILE A 125 -4.31 7.79 7.40
N GLU A 126 -4.05 7.38 6.16
CA GLU A 126 -2.91 7.89 5.37
C GLU A 126 -3.00 9.41 5.12
N GLY A 127 -4.21 9.96 5.03
CA GLY A 127 -4.46 11.39 4.90
C GLY A 127 -4.08 12.23 6.12
N SER A 128 -3.89 11.60 7.30
CA SER A 128 -3.29 12.25 8.47
C SER A 128 -1.76 12.11 8.50
N ARG A 129 -1.18 11.21 7.69
CA ARG A 129 0.23 10.85 7.75
C ARG A 129 1.09 11.63 6.77
N VAL A 130 0.69 11.62 5.50
CA VAL A 130 1.55 12.11 4.41
C VAL A 130 1.09 13.46 3.89
N SER A 131 2.00 14.24 3.32
CA SER A 131 1.66 15.50 2.66
C SER A 131 0.89 15.22 1.37
N ARG A 132 -0.06 16.10 1.04
CA ARG A 132 -0.85 15.99 -0.20
C ARG A 132 0.03 15.98 -1.44
N GLN A 133 1.05 16.84 -1.46
CA GLN A 133 1.95 16.99 -2.61
C GLN A 133 2.74 15.70 -2.83
N TRP A 134 3.37 15.16 -1.78
CA TRP A 134 4.11 13.92 -1.87
C TRP A 134 3.23 12.75 -2.31
N LEU A 135 2.00 12.63 -1.78
CA LEU A 135 1.10 11.53 -2.15
C LEU A 135 0.74 11.58 -3.64
N TYR A 136 0.44 12.76 -4.16
CA TYR A 136 0.16 12.95 -5.59
C TYR A 136 1.37 12.57 -6.45
N ASP A 137 2.54 13.09 -6.13
CA ASP A 137 3.78 12.85 -6.90
C ASP A 137 4.20 11.36 -6.83
N TYR A 138 4.04 10.74 -5.67
CA TYR A 138 4.30 9.31 -5.48
C TYR A 138 3.36 8.42 -6.31
N LEU A 139 2.09 8.81 -6.45
CA LEU A 139 1.16 8.09 -7.33
C LEU A 139 1.53 8.28 -8.80
N MET A 140 1.92 9.49 -9.21
CA MET A 140 2.34 9.75 -10.59
C MET A 140 3.53 8.88 -10.99
N VAL A 141 4.55 8.78 -10.13
CA VAL A 141 5.71 7.91 -10.35
C VAL A 141 6.13 7.25 -9.04
N SER A 142 5.62 6.05 -8.79
CA SER A 142 5.95 5.30 -7.57
C SER A 142 7.39 4.79 -7.61
N TYR A 143 8.16 5.04 -6.55
CA TYR A 143 9.54 4.59 -6.38
C TYR A 143 9.70 3.76 -5.09
N SER A 144 10.89 3.17 -4.90
CA SER A 144 11.19 2.43 -3.67
C SER A 144 11.41 3.38 -2.50
N LEU A 145 10.55 3.27 -1.47
CA LEU A 145 10.72 4.01 -0.21
C LEU A 145 11.72 3.32 0.72
N ARG A 146 11.96 2.03 0.54
CA ARG A 146 12.87 1.22 1.36
C ARG A 146 13.69 0.36 0.41
N PRO A 147 14.93 0.76 0.08
CA PRO A 147 15.75 0.08 -0.92
C PRO A 147 15.93 -1.44 -0.68
N ILE A 148 15.82 -1.87 0.57
CA ILE A 148 16.00 -3.29 0.98
C ILE A 148 14.76 -4.14 0.68
N LEU A 149 13.56 -3.56 0.57
CA LEU A 149 12.34 -4.34 0.33
C LEU A 149 12.17 -4.65 -1.16
N VAL A 150 12.00 -5.93 -1.47
CA VAL A 150 11.73 -6.43 -2.83
C VAL A 150 10.31 -6.05 -3.26
N GLU A 151 9.34 -6.23 -2.36
CA GLU A 151 7.95 -5.87 -2.60
C GLU A 151 7.77 -4.34 -2.54
N ARG A 152 7.20 -3.78 -3.61
CA ARG A 152 7.05 -2.34 -3.80
C ARG A 152 5.74 -2.02 -4.51
N MET A 153 5.25 -0.79 -4.30
CA MET A 153 4.10 -0.31 -5.06
C MET A 153 4.44 -0.29 -6.56
N PRO A 154 3.67 -0.96 -7.42
CA PRO A 154 3.94 -0.99 -8.84
C PRO A 154 3.67 0.35 -9.51
N ILE A 155 4.39 0.63 -10.60
CA ILE A 155 4.12 1.80 -11.44
C ILE A 155 2.84 1.53 -12.23
N PHE A 156 1.74 2.09 -11.74
CA PHE A 156 0.41 1.87 -12.34
C PHE A 156 0.14 2.73 -13.58
N ASN A 157 0.96 3.78 -13.79
CA ASN A 157 0.77 4.83 -14.79
C ASN A 157 -0.59 5.51 -14.66
N PHE A 158 -0.90 6.01 -13.46
CA PHE A 158 -2.13 6.78 -13.24
C PHE A 158 -2.13 8.01 -14.15
N THR A 159 -3.30 8.35 -14.69
CA THR A 159 -3.47 9.68 -15.29
C THR A 159 -3.43 10.75 -14.19
N PRO A 160 -3.08 12.02 -14.52
CA PRO A 160 -3.11 13.11 -13.54
C PRO A 160 -4.45 13.22 -12.80
N GLN A 161 -5.56 12.99 -13.50
CA GLN A 161 -6.89 13.03 -12.91
C GLN A 161 -7.16 11.85 -11.96
N GLU A 162 -6.71 10.65 -12.29
CA GLU A 162 -6.83 9.49 -11.41
C GLU A 162 -5.98 9.66 -10.14
N ALA A 163 -4.72 10.07 -10.29
CA ALA A 163 -3.83 10.35 -9.17
C ALA A 163 -4.40 11.45 -8.26
N LYS A 164 -4.94 12.53 -8.84
CA LYS A 164 -5.62 13.60 -8.11
C LYS A 164 -6.83 13.07 -7.34
N THR A 165 -7.68 12.27 -7.99
CA THR A 165 -8.89 11.71 -7.37
C THR A 165 -8.56 10.81 -6.19
N ILE A 166 -7.54 9.95 -6.33
CA ILE A 166 -7.05 9.09 -5.25
C ILE A 166 -6.49 9.94 -4.10
N THR A 167 -5.62 10.90 -4.42
CA THR A 167 -5.01 11.80 -3.44
C THR A 167 -6.07 12.55 -2.65
N ASP A 168 -6.98 13.24 -3.33
CA ASP A 168 -7.99 14.08 -2.67
C ASP A 168 -8.91 13.25 -1.77
N HIS A 169 -9.30 12.05 -2.22
CA HIS A 169 -10.12 11.18 -1.40
C HIS A 169 -9.39 10.70 -0.13
N ILE A 170 -8.14 10.25 -0.26
CA ILE A 170 -7.32 9.83 0.89
C ILE A 170 -7.13 10.98 1.87
N MET A 171 -6.74 12.16 1.38
CA MET A 171 -6.47 13.32 2.23
C MET A 171 -7.71 13.84 2.96
N ALA A 172 -8.91 13.65 2.40
CA ALA A 172 -10.16 14.08 3.00
C ALA A 172 -10.80 13.04 3.92
N ASN A 173 -10.77 11.75 3.55
CA ASN A 173 -11.59 10.73 4.19
C ASN A 173 -10.80 9.76 5.07
N TYR A 174 -9.49 9.61 4.82
CA TYR A 174 -8.64 8.67 5.57
C TYR A 174 -7.79 9.44 6.56
N THR A 175 -8.48 10.08 7.51
CA THR A 175 -7.87 10.88 8.57
C THR A 175 -8.28 10.32 9.92
N SER A 176 -7.50 10.66 10.95
CA SER A 176 -7.79 10.33 12.33
C SER A 176 -7.96 11.59 13.15
N GLY A 177 -9.07 11.71 13.89
CA GLY A 177 -9.29 12.80 14.83
C GLY A 177 -8.28 12.84 15.98
N TRP A 178 -7.57 11.73 16.22
CA TRP A 178 -6.47 11.64 17.20
C TRP A 178 -5.19 12.34 16.73
N ILE A 179 -5.09 12.66 15.44
CA ILE A 179 -4.00 13.40 14.83
C ILE A 179 -4.59 14.70 14.28
N PRO A 180 -5.01 15.63 15.17
CA PRO A 180 -5.56 16.91 14.73
C PRO A 180 -4.49 17.69 13.99
N ARG A 181 -4.88 18.38 12.91
CA ARG A 181 -4.01 19.25 12.10
C ARG A 181 -3.61 20.51 12.87
N HIS A 182 -2.76 20.44 13.89
CA HIS A 182 -1.97 21.57 14.41
C HIS A 182 -0.78 21.08 15.26
N PRO A 183 0.49 21.44 14.95
CA PRO A 183 1.51 21.70 15.95
C PRO A 183 1.60 23.22 16.09
N GLY A 184 0.92 23.77 17.08
CA GLY A 184 0.76 25.21 17.30
C GLY A 184 2.00 25.96 17.80
N GLU A 185 3.20 25.64 17.34
CA GLU A 185 4.38 26.47 17.58
C GLU A 185 5.15 26.66 16.28
N GLU A 186 5.39 27.92 15.91
CA GLU A 186 6.31 28.29 14.85
C GLU A 186 7.69 27.69 15.15
N SER A 187 8.23 26.96 14.17
CA SER A 187 9.57 26.41 14.26
C SER A 187 10.59 27.53 14.42
N SER A 188 11.27 27.61 15.58
CA SER A 188 12.40 28.52 15.77
C SER A 188 13.73 27.85 15.40
N PRO A 189 14.75 28.61 14.96
CA PRO A 189 16.08 28.06 14.73
C PRO A 189 16.66 27.29 15.93
N GLN A 190 16.40 27.78 17.15
CA GLN A 190 16.83 27.14 18.39
C GLN A 190 16.16 25.77 18.58
N LEU A 191 14.86 25.66 18.26
CA LEU A 191 14.10 24.42 18.35
C LEU A 191 14.59 23.38 17.34
N ILE A 192 14.92 23.79 16.11
CA ILE A 192 15.52 22.92 15.08
C ILE A 192 16.87 22.39 15.54
N VAL A 193 17.75 23.27 16.07
CA VAL A 193 19.07 22.87 16.58
C VAL A 193 18.92 21.86 17.73
N GLN A 194 17.98 22.11 18.64
CA GLN A 194 17.66 21.18 19.72
C GLN A 194 17.17 19.83 19.18
N GLY A 195 16.27 19.84 18.19
CA GLY A 195 15.76 18.62 17.56
C GLY A 195 16.85 17.77 16.92
N LYS A 196 17.77 18.42 16.20
CA LYS A 196 18.94 17.76 15.59
C LYS A 196 19.83 17.08 16.62
N GLN A 197 20.02 17.72 17.78
CA GLN A 197 20.79 17.15 18.88
C GLN A 197 20.06 15.96 19.50
N LEU A 198 18.76 16.09 19.77
CA LEU A 198 17.93 15.01 20.33
C LEU A 198 17.88 13.77 19.44
N VAL A 199 17.82 13.92 18.11
CA VAL A 199 17.88 12.77 17.17
C VAL A 199 19.13 11.91 17.37
N LYS A 200 20.25 12.54 17.76
CA LYS A 200 21.49 11.82 18.07
C LYS A 200 21.46 11.21 19.47
N GLU A 201 21.11 12.01 20.47
CA GLU A 201 21.13 11.61 21.88
C GLU A 201 20.14 10.50 22.21
N LYS A 202 18.96 10.53 21.58
CA LYS A 202 17.93 9.48 21.73
C LYS A 202 18.22 8.24 20.88
N GLY A 203 19.33 8.24 20.11
CA GLY A 203 19.76 7.07 19.35
C GLY A 203 18.90 6.76 18.12
N CYS A 204 18.14 7.71 17.58
CA CYS A 204 17.27 7.48 16.42
C CYS A 204 18.04 6.91 15.20
N LEU A 205 19.30 7.35 15.04
CA LEU A 205 20.17 6.90 13.96
C LEU A 205 20.64 5.44 14.11
N ALA A 206 20.40 4.78 15.24
CA ALA A 206 20.65 3.33 15.36
C ALA A 206 19.76 2.53 14.40
N CYS A 207 18.58 3.05 14.05
CA CYS A 207 17.61 2.39 13.17
C CYS A 207 17.28 3.19 11.90
N HIS A 208 17.36 4.52 11.94
CA HIS A 208 17.01 5.39 10.81
C HIS A 208 18.27 5.90 10.08
N ILE A 209 18.16 5.99 8.75
CA ILE A 209 19.20 6.62 7.91
C ILE A 209 19.02 8.14 7.91
N LEU A 210 20.13 8.86 8.04
CA LEU A 210 20.25 10.30 7.85
C LEU A 210 21.51 10.61 7.04
N GLY A 211 21.33 11.06 5.80
CA GLY A 211 22.40 11.19 4.82
C GLY A 211 23.02 9.83 4.48
N ASP A 212 24.32 9.71 4.73
CA ASP A 212 25.15 8.51 4.54
C ASP A 212 25.32 7.67 5.82
N LYS A 213 24.65 8.06 6.92
CA LYS A 213 24.81 7.44 8.25
C LYS A 213 23.52 6.80 8.75
N GLY A 214 23.68 5.89 9.71
CA GLY A 214 22.61 5.32 10.50
C GLY A 214 22.25 3.87 10.15
N GLY A 215 21.15 3.40 10.71
CA GLY A 215 20.64 2.04 10.53
C GLY A 215 19.58 1.93 9.44
N TYR A 216 19.32 0.71 8.97
CA TYR A 216 18.35 0.43 7.90
C TYR A 216 17.10 -0.32 8.38
N VAL A 217 16.97 -0.51 9.70
CA VAL A 217 15.85 -1.22 10.33
C VAL A 217 14.55 -0.42 10.17
N ALA A 218 14.61 0.89 10.38
CA ALA A 218 13.47 1.80 10.28
C ALA A 218 13.47 2.58 8.95
N PRO A 219 12.36 3.23 8.58
CA PRO A 219 12.31 4.07 7.38
C PRO A 219 13.36 5.19 7.46
N SER A 220 14.11 5.35 6.39
CA SER A 220 15.08 6.44 6.26
C SER A 220 14.43 7.82 6.38
N PHE A 221 15.15 8.79 6.96
CA PHE A 221 14.73 10.20 6.95
C PHE A 221 15.11 10.93 5.65
N THR A 222 16.07 10.42 4.88
CA THR A 222 16.65 11.15 3.73
C THR A 222 16.79 10.37 2.42
N THR A 223 16.90 9.05 2.47
CA THR A 223 16.87 8.15 1.31
C THR A 223 15.44 7.73 0.96
N GLY A 224 15.14 7.66 -0.34
CA GLY A 224 13.80 7.32 -0.84
C GLY A 224 12.89 8.54 -0.85
N ALA A 225 12.35 8.89 0.31
CA ALA A 225 11.58 10.12 0.49
C ALA A 225 12.09 10.89 1.71
N LEU A 226 12.35 12.19 1.53
CA LEU A 226 12.74 13.07 2.63
C LEU A 226 11.57 13.19 3.62
N ALA A 227 11.85 13.10 4.92
CA ALA A 227 10.83 13.06 5.96
C ALA A 227 9.89 14.30 5.92
N GLY A 228 10.45 15.49 5.74
CA GLY A 228 9.71 16.75 5.68
C GLY A 228 8.95 16.99 4.37
N ASP A 229 9.32 16.33 3.27
CA ASP A 229 8.51 16.33 2.05
C ASP A 229 7.32 15.37 2.18
N LYS A 230 7.56 14.19 2.77
CA LYS A 230 6.60 13.10 2.82
C LYS A 230 5.59 13.25 3.94
N LEU A 231 6.01 13.56 5.16
CA LEU A 231 5.18 13.45 6.36
C LEU A 231 4.57 14.80 6.75
N GLN A 232 3.41 14.76 7.38
CA GLN A 232 2.84 15.91 8.08
C GLN A 232 3.52 16.07 9.45
N ALA A 233 3.71 17.31 9.91
CA ALA A 233 4.36 17.59 11.18
C ALA A 233 3.59 16.98 12.37
N GLU A 234 2.27 17.03 12.31
CA GLU A 234 1.36 16.48 13.32
C GLU A 234 1.47 14.96 13.42
N TRP A 235 1.68 14.30 12.27
CA TRP A 235 1.95 12.87 12.25
C TRP A 235 3.24 12.56 13.00
N ILE A 236 4.33 13.26 12.68
CA ILE A 236 5.63 13.05 13.31
C ILE A 236 5.52 13.28 14.82
N TYR A 237 4.93 14.39 15.25
CA TYR A 237 4.75 14.69 16.66
C TYR A 237 3.95 13.59 17.37
N ARG A 238 2.78 13.20 16.84
CA ARG A 238 1.95 12.16 17.47
C ARG A 238 2.61 10.80 17.48
N TRP A 239 3.32 10.45 16.41
CA TRP A 239 4.11 9.23 16.30
C TRP A 239 5.19 9.16 17.38
N LEU A 240 5.95 10.25 17.58
CA LEU A 240 6.99 10.33 18.59
C LEU A 240 6.44 10.26 20.03
N LYS A 241 5.19 10.68 20.27
CA LYS A 241 4.57 10.61 21.59
C LYS A 241 4.21 9.18 22.00
N ASP A 242 3.68 8.38 21.09
CA ASP A 242 3.27 7.00 21.37
C ASP A 242 3.00 6.21 20.06
N PRO A 243 4.04 5.64 19.43
CA PRO A 243 3.87 4.99 18.15
C PRO A 243 3.03 3.69 18.26
N GLN A 244 3.06 3.02 19.42
CA GLN A 244 2.26 1.81 19.69
C GLN A 244 0.75 2.06 19.76
N LYS A 245 0.32 3.29 20.07
CA LYS A 245 -1.10 3.68 20.00
C LYS A 245 -1.60 3.87 18.57
N ILE A 246 -0.70 4.16 17.63
CA ILE A 246 -1.05 4.35 16.22
C ILE A 246 -0.95 3.03 15.48
N VAL A 247 0.17 2.32 15.65
CA VAL A 247 0.41 1.00 15.07
C VAL A 247 0.78 0.02 16.17
N HIS A 248 -0.16 -0.85 16.52
CA HIS A 248 0.07 -1.91 17.49
C HIS A 248 1.27 -2.79 17.08
N GLY A 249 2.20 -3.00 17.99
CA GLY A 249 3.37 -3.86 17.78
C GLY A 249 4.48 -3.26 16.90
N VAL A 250 4.44 -1.95 16.62
CA VAL A 250 5.56 -1.29 15.92
C VAL A 250 6.85 -1.33 16.75
N LEU A 251 7.97 -1.55 16.06
CA LEU A 251 9.30 -1.73 16.67
C LEU A 251 9.88 -0.44 17.26
N GLU A 252 9.52 0.72 16.73
CA GLU A 252 10.01 2.00 17.24
C GLU A 252 9.52 2.20 18.68
N PRO A 253 10.42 2.33 19.67
CA PRO A 253 10.02 2.36 21.06
C PRO A 253 9.33 3.68 21.41
N ASN A 254 8.46 3.65 22.43
CA ASN A 254 8.01 4.87 23.08
C ASN A 254 9.13 5.41 23.97
N TYR A 255 9.78 6.49 23.54
CA TYR A 255 10.89 7.12 24.26
C TYR A 255 10.47 7.96 25.46
N GLY A 256 9.16 8.11 25.74
CA GLY A 256 8.65 8.93 26.83
C GLY A 256 8.96 10.42 26.66
N LEU A 257 9.03 10.91 25.42
CA LEU A 257 9.43 12.28 25.11
C LEU A 257 8.44 13.29 25.70
N SER A 258 8.97 14.36 26.28
CA SER A 258 8.19 15.57 26.59
C SER A 258 7.63 16.19 25.31
N ASP A 259 6.59 17.04 25.44
CA ASP A 259 6.02 17.73 24.29
C ASP A 259 7.04 18.61 23.58
N ARG A 260 7.89 19.30 24.35
CA ARG A 260 8.97 20.12 23.81
C ARG A 260 10.00 19.31 23.03
N GLU A 261 10.41 18.14 23.53
CA GLU A 261 11.33 17.26 22.81
C GLU A 261 10.70 16.74 21.51
N ALA A 262 9.45 16.28 21.56
CA ALA A 262 8.74 15.79 20.39
C ALA A 262 8.54 16.89 19.33
N LEU A 263 8.19 18.11 19.76
CA LEU A 263 8.10 19.29 18.88
C LEU A 263 9.46 19.65 18.30
N ALA A 264 10.55 19.59 19.08
CA ALA A 264 11.90 19.87 18.60
C ALA A 264 12.34 18.88 17.52
N ILE A 265 12.19 17.58 17.75
CA ILE A 265 12.52 16.54 16.77
C ILE A 265 11.64 16.72 15.53
N THR A 266 10.34 16.99 15.71
CA THR A 266 9.43 17.27 14.59
C THR A 266 9.91 18.45 13.75
N ALA A 267 10.21 19.59 14.37
CA ALA A 267 10.71 20.78 13.68
C ALA A 267 11.97 20.48 12.87
N TYR A 268 12.92 19.73 13.43
CA TYR A 268 14.11 19.30 12.71
C TYR A 268 13.80 18.36 11.53
N LEU A 269 12.96 17.34 11.72
CA LEU A 269 12.61 16.42 10.63
C LEU A 269 11.86 17.12 9.50
N MET A 270 11.10 18.17 9.79
CA MET A 270 10.44 19.00 8.78
C MET A 270 11.43 19.81 7.93
N THR A 271 12.65 20.08 8.41
CA THR A 271 13.71 20.70 7.58
C THR A 271 14.36 19.70 6.62
N LEU A 272 14.08 18.40 6.73
CA LEU A 272 14.56 17.40 5.80
C LEU A 272 13.61 17.38 4.60
N ASN A 273 13.76 18.36 3.72
CA ASN A 273 12.93 18.56 2.53
C ASN A 273 13.81 19.06 1.37
N HIS A 274 13.36 18.94 0.13
CA HIS A 274 14.19 19.28 -1.03
C HIS A 274 14.61 20.76 -1.13
N LYS A 275 13.95 21.68 -0.41
CA LYS A 275 14.32 23.11 -0.40
C LYS A 275 15.52 23.38 0.51
N ASP A 276 15.58 22.68 1.64
CA ASP A 276 16.51 22.96 2.73
C ASP A 276 17.61 21.89 2.87
N TRP A 277 17.39 20.69 2.34
CA TRP A 277 18.32 19.55 2.40
C TRP A 277 19.30 19.58 1.21
N ARG A 278 20.59 19.81 1.50
CA ARG A 278 21.71 19.70 0.56
C ARG A 278 22.81 18.83 1.14
#